data_AF-A0A3A4ZDK5-F1
#
_entry.id   AF-A0A3A4ZDK5-F1
#
_cell.length_a   1.000
_cell.length_b   1.000
_cell.length_c   1.000
_cell.angle_alpha   90.00
_cell.angle_beta   90.00
_cell.angle_gamma   90.00
#
_symmetry.space_group_name_H-M   'P 1'
#
loop_
_entity.id
_entity.type
_entity.pdbx_description
1 polymer ?
#
loop_
_entity_poly.entity_id
_entity_poly.type
_entity_poly.pdbx_seq_one_letter_code
_entity_poly.pdbx_strand_id
1 'polypeptide(L)'
;MEKPRIIIVMSCYYPYIGGAENQAKLLGEKLAEKGWKITVLTKKRRPDLLEFEKLNGVSIFRVNHGVPGICYNLFRFRSMYDVVIFAGQLSNASKIKVFFQMVAGAALKLLFKKKVFLWPTSGADRYKLLLDPFLSRKLLQFFDGILCKSNEQFEYFSEIAGKEAEVYAPPWSMVDVNKYNIPDENEVCTIRNDLGIPNDAIVLLFTGRLFEGKGIDLLLDAFEALYEDSKLFLLIAGAVPVGELESNPYVNRIKNASFYTGSCLLVLNDFDTEKYFKAADIFVFPTYSEGCPVVQLEAMATGLLCVASDLTPIKEKIRQGETGYLFRSGDLNDLIVKIKMALSNLNNKVMRSTARLEVSEKYSIENVTCRWENQLTEYWLRTTHGVIMLTPWAYPRIGGIQKISLETAKRLVRQGFKVTIVTRKHINALKTRETIEGIRLVRLSCIPYVMYIQLSFLLVKEWNNFRHFSVWGAYGSFINLPILIGALVLRVLGKKVSVRLSNQLMDNEVYAEKVTI
;
A
#
# COMPACT_ATOMS: atom_id res chain seq x y z
N MET A 1 12.83 9.17 -15.95
CA MET A 1 12.59 10.19 -14.90
C MET A 1 13.14 9.60 -13.62
N GLU A 2 13.81 10.39 -12.79
CA GLU A 2 14.37 9.87 -11.55
C GLU A 2 13.22 9.54 -10.58
N LYS A 3 13.13 8.26 -10.15
CA LYS A 3 12.14 7.80 -9.19
C LYS A 3 12.44 8.42 -7.81
N PRO A 4 11.44 8.84 -7.03
CA PRO A 4 11.70 9.39 -5.71
C PRO A 4 12.31 8.33 -4.78
N ARG A 5 13.17 8.77 -3.88
CA ARG A 5 13.75 7.92 -2.84
C ARG A 5 12.74 7.76 -1.72
N ILE A 6 12.48 6.52 -1.31
CA ILE A 6 11.48 6.19 -0.30
C ILE A 6 12.18 5.75 0.98
N ILE A 7 11.73 6.29 2.12
CA ILE A 7 12.05 5.75 3.43
C ILE A 7 10.77 5.19 4.07
N ILE A 8 10.81 3.91 4.44
CA ILE A 8 9.76 3.23 5.19
C ILE A 8 10.16 3.24 6.67
N VAL A 9 9.30 3.76 7.53
CA VAL A 9 9.56 3.90 8.96
C VAL A 9 8.69 2.94 9.74
N MET A 10 9.30 2.06 10.55
CA MET A 10 8.58 1.04 11.32
C MET A 10 9.34 0.58 12.57
N SER A 11 8.62 0.06 13.57
CA SER A 11 9.23 -0.28 14.88
C SER A 11 10.05 -1.57 14.93
N CYS A 12 9.73 -2.48 14.02
CA CYS A 12 10.39 -3.76 13.82
C CYS A 12 10.50 -3.97 12.31
N TYR A 13 11.53 -4.68 11.89
CA TYR A 13 11.71 -5.15 10.52
C TYR A 13 12.53 -6.45 10.55
N TYR A 14 12.83 -7.03 9.40
CA TYR A 14 13.69 -8.21 9.28
C TYR A 14 14.96 -8.12 10.18
N PRO A 15 15.36 -9.20 10.89
CA PRO A 15 14.83 -10.57 10.84
C PRO A 15 13.59 -10.83 11.72
N TYR A 16 12.97 -9.80 12.30
CA TYR A 16 11.69 -9.99 12.98
C TYR A 16 10.60 -10.30 11.96
N ILE A 17 9.79 -11.31 12.27
CA ILE A 17 8.74 -11.81 11.38
C ILE A 17 7.37 -11.52 11.99
N GLY A 18 6.51 -11.00 11.13
CA GLY A 18 5.17 -10.57 11.45
C GLY A 18 4.47 -10.06 10.21
N GLY A 19 3.14 -9.93 10.27
CA GLY A 19 2.35 -9.52 9.12
C GLY A 19 2.67 -8.12 8.62
N ALA A 20 3.17 -7.20 9.44
CA ALA A 20 3.55 -5.86 8.99
C ALA A 20 4.96 -5.84 8.39
N GLU A 21 5.88 -6.54 9.04
CA GLU A 21 7.29 -6.65 8.71
C GLU A 21 7.46 -7.38 7.37
N ASN A 22 6.78 -8.52 7.19
CA ASN A 22 6.81 -9.29 5.95
C ASN A 22 6.27 -8.47 4.77
N GLN A 23 5.19 -7.71 4.99
CA GLN A 23 4.60 -6.88 3.94
C GLN A 23 5.54 -5.76 3.48
N ALA A 24 6.22 -5.10 4.42
CA ALA A 24 7.21 -4.09 4.06
C ALA A 24 8.47 -4.69 3.44
N LYS A 25 8.84 -5.92 3.82
CA LYS A 25 9.94 -6.66 3.17
C LYS A 25 9.59 -6.95 1.71
N LEU A 26 8.46 -7.60 1.47
CA LEU A 26 7.99 -7.93 0.11
C LEU A 26 7.88 -6.68 -0.76
N LEU A 27 7.21 -5.62 -0.26
CA LEU A 27 7.08 -4.36 -0.97
C LEU A 27 8.44 -3.72 -1.27
N GLY A 28 9.31 -3.63 -0.26
CA GLY A 28 10.61 -2.97 -0.38
C GLY A 28 11.51 -3.66 -1.39
N GLU A 29 11.61 -4.99 -1.33
CA GLU A 29 12.42 -5.80 -2.23
C GLU A 29 11.89 -5.72 -3.66
N LYS A 30 10.58 -5.85 -3.86
CA LYS A 30 9.96 -5.79 -5.20
C LYS A 30 10.03 -4.41 -5.85
N LEU A 31 9.91 -3.33 -5.08
CA LEU A 31 10.18 -1.99 -5.58
C LEU A 31 11.66 -1.78 -5.89
N ALA A 32 12.58 -2.34 -5.08
CA ALA A 32 14.02 -2.25 -5.33
C ALA A 32 14.42 -3.01 -6.62
N GLU A 33 13.85 -4.20 -6.87
CA GLU A 33 14.00 -4.94 -8.15
C GLU A 33 13.58 -4.08 -9.35
N LYS A 34 12.52 -3.28 -9.20
CA LYS A 34 12.03 -2.30 -10.19
C LYS A 34 12.85 -1.00 -10.24
N GLY A 35 14.00 -0.93 -9.56
CA GLY A 35 14.91 0.21 -9.57
C GLY A 35 14.53 1.38 -8.67
N TRP A 36 13.59 1.20 -7.74
CA TRP A 36 13.31 2.20 -6.70
C TRP A 36 14.39 2.18 -5.62
N LYS A 37 14.75 3.36 -5.10
CA LYS A 37 15.67 3.49 -3.96
C LYS A 37 14.87 3.39 -2.67
N ILE A 38 14.85 2.21 -2.06
CA ILE A 38 14.12 1.93 -0.81
C ILE A 38 15.09 1.90 0.38
N THR A 39 14.72 2.63 1.42
CA THR A 39 15.37 2.63 2.73
C THR A 39 14.36 2.25 3.80
N VAL A 40 14.73 1.42 4.77
CA VAL A 40 13.94 1.13 5.96
C VAL A 40 14.62 1.71 7.18
N LEU A 41 13.90 2.51 7.97
CA LEU A 41 14.35 3.01 9.26
C LEU A 41 13.58 2.30 10.37
N THR A 42 14.31 1.56 11.22
CA THR A 42 13.71 0.77 12.28
C THR A 42 14.51 0.80 13.58
N LYS A 43 13.93 0.28 14.67
CA LYS A 43 14.61 0.21 15.96
C LYS A 43 15.59 -0.98 15.98
N LYS A 44 16.81 -0.76 16.46
CA LYS A 44 17.72 -1.85 16.81
C LYS A 44 17.22 -2.52 18.09
N ARG A 45 16.73 -3.75 17.98
CA ARG A 45 16.11 -4.49 19.09
C ARG A 45 16.96 -5.64 19.62
N ARG A 46 17.96 -6.09 18.86
CA ARG A 46 19.00 -6.99 19.36
C ARG A 46 20.39 -6.36 19.17
N PRO A 47 21.33 -6.59 20.10
CA PRO A 47 22.70 -6.07 19.99
C PRO A 47 23.47 -6.57 18.76
N ASP A 48 23.24 -7.82 18.36
CA ASP A 48 23.94 -8.53 17.26
C ASP A 48 23.60 -7.98 15.86
N LEU A 49 22.48 -7.28 15.71
CA LEU A 49 22.06 -6.73 14.42
C LEU A 49 22.95 -5.54 14.01
N LEU A 50 23.30 -5.47 12.73
CA LEU A 50 24.04 -4.32 12.18
C LEU A 50 23.18 -3.04 12.22
N GLU A 51 23.81 -1.91 12.53
CA GLU A 51 23.17 -0.59 12.47
C GLU A 51 22.82 -0.18 11.04
N PHE A 52 23.61 -0.63 10.08
CA PHE A 52 23.33 -0.49 8.67
C PHE A 52 23.61 -1.80 7.95
N GLU A 53 22.69 -2.21 7.09
CA GLU A 53 22.92 -3.29 6.13
C GLU A 53 22.11 -3.07 4.86
N LYS A 54 22.47 -3.78 3.79
CA LYS A 54 21.71 -3.78 2.54
C LYS A 54 21.32 -5.21 2.20
N LEU A 55 20.02 -5.49 2.13
CA LEU A 55 19.47 -6.81 1.82
C LEU A 55 18.57 -6.69 0.60
N ASN A 56 18.81 -7.51 -0.42
CA ASN A 56 17.97 -7.58 -1.64
C ASN A 56 17.64 -6.20 -2.25
N GLY A 57 18.64 -5.32 -2.30
CA GLY A 57 18.48 -3.95 -2.84
C GLY A 57 17.94 -2.92 -1.85
N VAL A 58 17.38 -3.32 -0.70
CA VAL A 58 16.83 -2.45 0.34
C VAL A 58 17.92 -2.05 1.34
N SER A 59 18.06 -0.76 1.61
CA SER A 59 18.95 -0.24 2.65
C SER A 59 18.24 -0.22 3.99
N ILE A 60 18.82 -0.79 5.05
CA ILE A 60 18.18 -0.89 6.37
C ILE A 60 19.04 -0.15 7.38
N PHE A 61 18.45 0.84 8.06
CA PHE A 61 19.07 1.58 9.16
C PHE A 61 18.36 1.25 10.47
N ARG A 62 19.12 0.78 11.45
CA ARG A 62 18.66 0.43 12.79
C ARG A 62 19.20 1.40 13.81
N VAL A 63 18.30 2.02 14.58
CA VAL A 63 18.66 3.04 15.58
C VAL A 63 18.41 2.53 17.01
N ASN A 64 19.35 2.83 17.91
CA ASN A 64 19.33 2.42 19.33
C ASN A 64 18.39 3.24 20.23
N HIS A 65 17.40 3.92 19.66
CA HIS A 65 16.56 4.88 20.37
C HIS A 65 15.08 4.64 20.07
N GLY A 66 14.20 5.02 21.01
CA GLY A 66 12.75 5.00 20.81
C GLY A 66 12.30 6.02 19.76
N VAL A 67 11.01 6.35 19.78
CA VAL A 67 10.40 7.32 18.85
C VAL A 67 11.20 8.62 18.68
N PRO A 68 11.75 9.26 19.73
CA PRO A 68 12.56 10.47 19.58
C PRO A 68 13.80 10.27 18.68
N GLY A 69 14.46 9.13 18.78
CA GLY A 69 15.63 8.86 17.95
C GLY A 69 15.28 8.51 16.51
N ILE A 70 14.10 7.92 16.27
CA ILE A 70 13.56 7.77 14.91
C ILE A 70 13.32 9.16 14.30
N CYS A 71 12.68 10.08 15.03
CA CYS A 71 12.47 11.46 14.59
C CYS A 71 13.79 12.20 14.32
N TYR A 72 14.77 12.09 15.22
CA TYR A 72 16.11 12.67 15.05
C TYR A 72 16.81 12.13 13.79
N ASN A 73 16.75 10.82 13.54
CA ASN A 73 17.39 10.23 12.37
C ASN A 73 16.66 10.56 11.07
N LEU A 74 15.33 10.69 11.08
CA LEU A 74 14.59 11.26 9.95
C LEU A 74 15.10 12.67 9.63
N PHE A 75 15.23 13.54 10.63
CA PHE A 75 15.81 14.87 10.43
C PHE A 75 17.26 14.81 9.91
N ARG A 76 18.13 13.98 10.51
CA ARG A 76 19.55 13.84 10.16
C ARG A 76 19.72 13.38 8.71
N PHE A 77 18.94 12.38 8.27
CA PHE A 77 19.03 11.77 6.94
C PHE A 77 18.02 12.33 5.94
N ARG A 78 17.43 13.50 6.21
CA ARG A 78 16.41 14.13 5.34
C ARG A 78 16.83 14.36 3.89
N SER A 79 18.12 14.37 3.59
CA SER A 79 18.62 14.50 2.21
C SER A 79 18.60 13.18 1.44
N MET A 80 18.46 12.03 2.11
CA MET A 80 18.53 10.69 1.51
C MET A 80 17.20 10.19 0.94
N TYR A 81 16.09 10.82 1.32
CA TYR A 81 14.75 10.40 0.93
C TYR A 81 13.89 11.59 0.48
N ASP A 82 12.89 11.33 -0.33
CA ASP A 82 11.95 12.32 -0.85
C ASP A 82 10.52 12.04 -0.34
N VAL A 83 10.19 10.75 -0.19
CA VAL A 83 8.93 10.23 0.32
C VAL A 83 9.17 9.45 1.62
N VAL A 84 8.31 9.66 2.61
CA VAL A 84 8.31 8.96 3.91
C VAL A 84 7.01 8.18 4.02
N ILE A 85 7.10 6.88 4.26
CA ILE A 85 5.96 6.01 4.52
C ILE A 85 6.07 5.52 5.96
N PHE A 86 5.15 5.95 6.81
CA PHE A 86 5.04 5.41 8.15
C PHE A 86 4.24 4.10 8.13
N ALA A 87 4.94 2.97 8.24
CA ALA A 87 4.36 1.64 8.17
C ALA A 87 4.15 1.08 9.59
N GLY A 88 2.89 0.95 9.96
CA GLY A 88 2.48 0.40 11.25
C GLY A 88 2.76 1.29 12.44
N GLN A 89 2.84 0.68 13.63
CA GLN A 89 3.09 1.40 14.88
C GLN A 89 4.59 1.48 15.15
N LEU A 90 5.06 2.65 15.60
CA LEU A 90 6.42 2.85 16.11
C LEU A 90 6.72 2.10 17.44
N SER A 91 5.74 1.47 18.09
CA SER A 91 5.93 0.35 19.04
C SER A 91 4.59 -0.27 19.48
N ASN A 92 4.64 -1.40 20.20
CA ASN A 92 3.46 -2.01 20.85
C ASN A 92 2.70 -1.03 21.78
N ALA A 93 1.42 -0.85 21.46
CA ALA A 93 0.30 -0.68 22.39
C ALA A 93 0.16 0.57 23.28
N SER A 94 0.79 1.72 22.99
CA SER A 94 0.48 2.97 23.70
C SER A 94 -0.03 4.05 22.74
N LYS A 95 -1.26 4.56 22.98
CA LYS A 95 -1.95 5.67 22.27
C LYS A 95 -1.02 6.85 21.93
N ILE A 96 -0.13 7.16 22.86
CA ILE A 96 0.90 8.22 22.79
C ILE A 96 1.82 8.11 21.57
N LYS A 97 2.10 6.91 21.06
CA LYS A 97 3.14 6.72 20.04
C LYS A 97 2.62 6.78 18.60
N VAL A 98 1.34 6.45 18.37
CA VAL A 98 0.66 6.77 17.10
C VAL A 98 0.58 8.29 16.94
N PHE A 99 0.32 9.00 18.04
CA PHE A 99 0.36 10.46 18.07
C PHE A 99 1.75 11.01 17.68
N PHE A 100 2.85 10.53 18.28
CA PHE A 100 4.19 10.98 17.90
C PHE A 100 4.55 10.72 16.43
N GLN A 101 4.10 9.61 15.86
CA GLN A 101 4.25 9.31 14.43
C GLN A 101 3.55 10.37 13.56
N MET A 102 2.33 10.76 13.95
CA MET A 102 1.58 11.80 13.26
C MET A 102 2.24 13.19 13.40
N VAL A 103 2.74 13.52 14.58
CA VAL A 103 3.51 14.75 14.82
C VAL A 103 4.79 14.79 13.97
N ALA A 104 5.53 13.67 13.91
CA ALA A 104 6.74 13.56 13.09
C ALA A 104 6.42 13.75 11.60
N GLY A 105 5.33 13.14 11.11
CA GLY A 105 4.84 13.32 9.75
C GLY A 105 4.52 14.78 9.44
N ALA A 106 3.75 15.44 10.32
CA ALA A 106 3.42 16.86 10.17
C ALA A 106 4.67 17.75 10.16
N ALA A 107 5.64 17.51 11.05
CA ALA A 107 6.90 18.26 11.08
C ALA A 107 7.71 18.08 9.79
N LEU A 108 7.80 16.85 9.27
CA LEU A 108 8.50 16.56 8.00
C LEU A 108 7.85 17.27 6.80
N LYS A 109 6.51 17.36 6.81
CA LYS A 109 5.75 18.08 5.81
C LYS A 109 6.00 19.60 5.87
N LEU A 110 5.85 20.19 7.06
CA LEU A 110 5.89 21.64 7.25
C LEU A 110 7.31 22.22 7.13
N LEU A 111 8.30 21.55 7.75
CA LEU A 111 9.67 22.08 7.85
C LEU A 111 10.53 21.70 6.64
N PHE A 112 10.34 20.49 6.08
CA PHE A 112 11.22 19.93 5.05
C PHE A 112 10.52 19.66 3.72
N LYS A 113 9.22 19.97 3.60
CA LYS A 113 8.41 19.78 2.39
C LYS A 113 8.47 18.35 1.85
N LYS A 114 8.67 17.37 2.73
CA LYS A 114 8.68 15.94 2.37
C LYS A 114 7.28 15.47 2.04
N LYS A 115 7.21 14.41 1.24
CA LYS A 115 5.96 13.71 0.96
C LYS A 115 5.74 12.65 2.04
N VAL A 116 4.61 12.68 2.72
CA VAL A 116 4.39 11.86 3.91
C VAL A 116 3.14 11.01 3.76
N PHE A 117 3.29 9.70 3.83
CA PHE A 117 2.20 8.73 3.74
C PHE A 117 2.07 7.94 5.03
N LEU A 118 0.83 7.57 5.34
CA LEU A 118 0.51 6.66 6.44
C LEU A 118 0.08 5.31 5.87
N TRP A 119 0.72 4.23 6.30
CA TRP A 119 0.33 2.87 5.97
C TRP A 119 -0.05 2.11 7.25
N PRO A 120 -1.32 2.17 7.68
CA PRO A 120 -1.77 1.60 8.94
C PRO A 120 -1.75 0.07 8.90
N THR A 121 -0.94 -0.58 9.76
CA THR A 121 -0.82 -2.05 9.79
C THR A 121 -1.72 -2.74 10.81
N SER A 122 -2.41 -1.99 11.67
CA SER A 122 -3.38 -2.48 12.65
C SER A 122 -4.81 -2.08 12.30
N GLY A 123 -5.82 -2.75 12.85
CA GLY A 123 -7.24 -2.41 12.68
C GLY A 123 -7.57 -0.95 12.97
N ALA A 124 -8.67 -0.47 12.37
CA ALA A 124 -9.13 0.92 12.45
C ALA A 124 -9.39 1.37 13.91
N ASP A 125 -9.85 0.46 14.77
CA ASP A 125 -10.13 0.73 16.18
C ASP A 125 -8.95 1.28 16.96
N ARG A 126 -7.72 0.92 16.56
CA ARG A 126 -6.52 1.46 17.22
C ARG A 126 -6.27 2.93 16.92
N TYR A 127 -6.87 3.46 15.85
CA TYR A 127 -6.86 4.88 15.49
C TYR A 127 -8.09 5.62 16.05
N LYS A 128 -9.23 4.92 16.24
CA LYS A 128 -10.43 5.44 16.91
C LYS A 128 -10.15 5.96 18.33
N LEU A 129 -9.12 5.40 19.00
CA LEU A 129 -8.80 5.65 20.40
C LEU A 129 -7.69 6.70 20.64
N LEU A 130 -7.44 7.60 19.68
CA LEU A 130 -6.50 8.70 19.88
C LEU A 130 -7.04 9.70 20.93
N LEU A 131 -6.13 10.27 21.73
CA LEU A 131 -6.43 11.06 22.94
C LEU A 131 -7.34 12.27 22.70
N ASP A 132 -7.33 12.84 21.49
CA ASP A 132 -8.22 13.91 21.05
C ASP A 132 -8.54 13.73 19.54
N PRO A 133 -9.80 13.44 19.17
CA PRO A 133 -10.23 13.31 17.78
C PRO A 133 -9.96 14.56 16.94
N PHE A 134 -10.07 15.76 17.52
CA PHE A 134 -9.86 17.02 16.83
C PHE A 134 -8.39 17.23 16.47
N LEU A 135 -7.49 17.01 17.43
CA LEU A 135 -6.05 17.12 17.20
C LEU A 135 -5.56 16.05 16.20
N SER A 136 -6.09 14.83 16.32
CA SER A 136 -5.77 13.73 15.40
C SER A 136 -6.18 14.05 13.97
N ARG A 137 -7.38 14.60 13.79
CA ARG A 137 -7.87 15.10 12.50
C ARG A 137 -6.93 16.14 11.92
N LYS A 138 -6.56 17.18 12.68
CA LYS A 138 -5.62 18.21 12.23
C LYS A 138 -4.26 17.65 11.82
N LEU A 139 -3.74 16.68 12.57
CA LEU A 139 -2.44 16.09 12.25
C LEU A 139 -2.49 15.23 10.98
N LEU A 140 -3.59 14.50 10.74
CA LEU A 140 -3.77 13.70 9.52
C LEU A 140 -3.82 14.58 8.26
N GLN A 141 -4.28 15.82 8.34
CA GLN A 141 -4.31 16.76 7.21
C GLN A 141 -2.91 17.08 6.65
N PHE A 142 -1.84 16.87 7.43
CA PHE A 142 -0.48 17.07 6.94
C PHE A 142 0.08 15.86 6.19
N PHE A 143 -0.63 14.74 6.17
CA PHE A 143 -0.26 13.56 5.38
C PHE A 143 -0.74 13.74 3.95
N ASP A 144 0.13 13.40 3.01
CA ASP A 144 -0.16 13.40 1.57
C ASP A 144 -1.06 12.25 1.16
N GLY A 145 -1.06 11.17 1.95
CA GLY A 145 -2.18 10.26 1.92
C GLY A 145 -2.07 9.05 2.85
N ILE A 146 -3.16 8.31 2.91
CA ILE A 146 -3.38 7.19 3.84
C ILE A 146 -3.72 5.95 3.03
N LEU A 147 -2.94 4.88 3.18
CA LEU A 147 -3.01 3.68 2.36
C LEU A 147 -3.75 2.57 3.12
N CYS A 148 -5.07 2.52 2.98
CA CYS A 148 -5.96 1.71 3.81
C CYS A 148 -5.99 0.23 3.43
N LYS A 149 -5.74 -0.67 4.37
CA LYS A 149 -5.68 -2.12 4.14
C LYS A 149 -7.04 -2.83 4.09
N SER A 150 -8.11 -2.15 4.52
CA SER A 150 -9.49 -2.63 4.50
C SER A 150 -10.45 -1.48 4.16
N ASN A 151 -11.67 -1.82 3.74
CA ASN A 151 -12.73 -0.84 3.48
C ASN A 151 -13.15 -0.15 4.79
N GLU A 152 -13.18 -0.87 5.91
CA GLU A 152 -13.42 -0.25 7.22
C GLU A 152 -12.41 0.88 7.51
N GLN A 153 -11.11 0.65 7.25
CA GLN A 153 -10.11 1.69 7.41
C GLN A 153 -10.34 2.84 6.43
N PHE A 154 -10.69 2.52 5.18
CA PHE A 154 -10.95 3.54 4.16
C PHE A 154 -12.10 4.46 4.55
N GLU A 155 -13.23 3.91 5.00
CA GLU A 155 -14.38 4.66 5.49
C GLU A 155 -14.01 5.53 6.68
N TYR A 156 -13.38 4.94 7.69
CA TYR A 156 -12.95 5.64 8.91
C TYR A 156 -12.00 6.81 8.62
N PHE A 157 -10.94 6.59 7.83
CA PHE A 157 -9.99 7.65 7.50
C PHE A 157 -10.59 8.69 6.56
N SER A 158 -11.51 8.31 5.66
CA SER A 158 -12.20 9.27 4.79
C SER A 158 -13.09 10.22 5.58
N GLU A 159 -13.76 9.71 6.62
CA GLU A 159 -14.57 10.53 7.52
C GLU A 159 -13.70 11.53 8.31
N ILE A 160 -12.58 11.06 8.87
CA ILE A 160 -11.75 11.89 9.76
C ILE A 160 -10.84 12.84 8.99
N ALA A 161 -10.14 12.37 7.96
CA ALA A 161 -9.20 13.21 7.20
C ALA A 161 -9.92 14.34 6.44
N GLY A 162 -11.20 14.16 6.09
CA GLY A 162 -11.93 15.09 5.26
C GLY A 162 -11.32 15.24 3.86
N LYS A 163 -11.43 16.43 3.24
CA LYS A 163 -10.95 16.68 1.87
C LYS A 163 -9.44 16.99 1.75
N GLU A 164 -8.69 16.99 2.85
CA GLU A 164 -7.33 17.55 2.86
C GLU A 164 -6.21 16.51 2.70
N ALA A 165 -6.38 15.29 3.21
CA ALA A 165 -5.47 14.18 2.94
C ALA A 165 -6.15 13.16 2.02
N GLU A 166 -5.41 12.65 1.04
CA GLU A 166 -5.95 11.63 0.13
C GLU A 166 -5.99 10.27 0.83
N VAL A 167 -7.18 9.68 0.91
CA VAL A 167 -7.37 8.35 1.46
C VAL A 167 -7.48 7.38 0.30
N TYR A 168 -6.64 6.34 0.29
CA TYR A 168 -6.57 5.39 -0.80
C TYR A 168 -7.16 4.05 -0.37
N ALA A 169 -8.19 3.62 -1.09
CA ALA A 169 -8.87 2.36 -0.86
C ALA A 169 -7.94 1.14 -1.04
N PRO A 170 -8.19 0.03 -0.31
CA PRO A 170 -7.46 -1.23 -0.46
C PRO A 170 -7.49 -1.77 -1.91
N PRO A 171 -6.63 -2.75 -2.26
CA PRO A 171 -5.67 -3.43 -1.38
C PRO A 171 -4.28 -2.78 -1.37
N TRP A 172 -3.67 -2.71 -0.18
CA TRP A 172 -2.25 -2.36 0.03
C TRP A 172 -1.51 -3.43 0.84
N SER A 173 -2.05 -4.64 0.88
CA SER A 173 -1.38 -5.84 1.40
C SER A 173 -1.36 -6.89 0.29
N MET A 174 -0.34 -7.74 0.28
CA MET A 174 -0.06 -8.68 -0.77
C MET A 174 0.23 -10.08 -0.22
N VAL A 175 0.14 -11.10 -1.07
CA VAL A 175 0.51 -12.48 -0.76
C VAL A 175 1.35 -13.05 -1.91
N ASP A 176 2.33 -13.86 -1.55
CA ASP A 176 3.13 -14.61 -2.51
C ASP A 176 2.37 -15.87 -2.95
N VAL A 177 1.61 -15.76 -4.04
CA VAL A 177 0.79 -16.86 -4.56
C VAL A 177 1.61 -18.02 -5.15
N ASN A 178 2.89 -17.78 -5.43
CA ASN A 178 3.82 -18.80 -5.90
C ASN A 178 4.37 -19.59 -4.72
N LYS A 179 4.73 -18.90 -3.62
CA LYS A 179 5.09 -19.53 -2.35
C LYS A 179 3.92 -20.35 -1.79
N TYR A 180 2.73 -19.76 -1.76
CA TYR A 180 1.50 -20.40 -1.29
C TYR A 180 0.73 -21.05 -2.46
N ASN A 181 1.42 -21.92 -3.21
CA ASN A 181 0.83 -22.70 -4.29
C ASN A 181 -0.04 -23.85 -3.75
N ILE A 182 -0.91 -24.41 -4.60
CA ILE A 182 -1.63 -25.65 -4.27
C ILE A 182 -0.60 -26.79 -4.35
N PRO A 183 -0.35 -27.53 -3.26
CA PRO A 183 0.56 -28.66 -3.28
C PRO A 183 -0.06 -29.86 -4.03
N ASP A 184 0.78 -30.74 -4.56
CA ASP A 184 0.34 -32.04 -5.04
C ASP A 184 0.27 -33.08 -3.90
N GLU A 185 -0.36 -34.23 -4.17
CA GLU A 185 -0.59 -35.27 -3.14
C GLU A 185 0.72 -35.82 -2.55
N ASN A 186 1.80 -35.91 -3.33
CA ASN A 186 3.09 -36.42 -2.86
C ASN A 186 3.79 -35.40 -1.95
N GLU A 187 3.71 -34.12 -2.31
CA GLU A 187 4.20 -33.01 -1.49
C GLU A 187 3.47 -32.97 -0.14
N VAL A 188 2.13 -33.07 -0.16
CA VAL A 188 1.32 -33.15 1.07
C VAL A 188 1.75 -34.34 1.93
N CYS A 189 1.89 -35.54 1.35
CA CYS A 189 2.31 -36.73 2.10
C CYS A 189 3.69 -36.58 2.73
N THR A 190 4.65 -36.01 1.98
CA THR A 190 6.01 -35.77 2.47
C THR A 190 6.01 -34.82 3.66
N ILE A 191 5.33 -33.68 3.52
CA ILE A 191 5.25 -32.68 4.59
C ILE A 191 4.53 -33.26 5.82
N ARG A 192 3.44 -34.00 5.63
CA ARG A 192 2.70 -34.63 6.74
C ARG A 192 3.57 -35.64 7.47
N ASN A 193 4.31 -36.49 6.75
CA ASN A 193 5.24 -37.44 7.35
C ASN A 193 6.34 -36.73 8.17
N ASP A 194 6.93 -35.66 7.63
CA ASP A 194 7.96 -34.86 8.31
C ASP A 194 7.43 -34.19 9.59
N LEU A 195 6.15 -33.83 9.61
CA LEU A 195 5.47 -33.23 10.76
C LEU A 195 4.87 -34.27 11.73
N GLY A 196 4.91 -35.56 11.40
CA GLY A 196 4.27 -36.62 12.19
C GLY A 196 2.72 -36.58 12.14
N ILE A 197 2.15 -36.01 11.08
CA ILE A 197 0.70 -35.93 10.86
C ILE A 197 0.26 -37.16 10.05
N PRO A 198 -0.77 -37.92 10.46
CA PRO A 198 -1.29 -39.04 9.67
C PRO A 198 -1.78 -38.59 8.29
N ASN A 199 -1.44 -39.32 7.23
CA ASN A 199 -1.79 -38.94 5.86
C ASN A 199 -3.29 -38.96 5.58
N ASP A 200 -4.05 -39.80 6.29
CA ASP A 200 -5.51 -39.87 6.17
C ASP A 200 -6.24 -38.90 7.12
N ALA A 201 -5.51 -38.08 7.87
CA ALA A 201 -6.09 -37.06 8.74
C ALA A 201 -6.70 -35.90 7.94
N ILE A 202 -7.72 -35.27 8.52
CA ILE A 202 -8.27 -33.98 8.10
C ILE A 202 -7.66 -32.91 9.01
N VAL A 203 -6.86 -32.02 8.44
CA VAL A 203 -6.02 -31.10 9.20
C VAL A 203 -6.65 -29.71 9.27
N LEU A 204 -7.02 -29.29 10.48
CA LEU A 204 -7.38 -27.90 10.82
C LEU A 204 -6.10 -27.11 11.11
N LEU A 205 -5.91 -26.00 10.41
CA LEU A 205 -4.77 -25.11 10.61
C LEU A 205 -5.20 -23.79 11.25
N PHE A 206 -4.48 -23.40 12.29
CA PHE A 206 -4.41 -22.02 12.73
C PHE A 206 -2.97 -21.53 12.58
N THR A 207 -2.82 -20.30 12.06
CA THR A 207 -1.52 -19.61 12.05
C THR A 207 -1.59 -18.19 12.60
N GLY A 208 -0.70 -17.87 13.54
CA GLY A 208 -0.63 -16.53 14.12
C GLY A 208 0.02 -16.45 15.50
N ARG A 209 0.08 -15.24 16.04
CA ARG A 209 0.60 -15.00 17.40
C ARG A 209 -0.35 -15.57 18.46
N LEU A 210 0.19 -16.18 19.50
CA LEU A 210 -0.59 -16.79 20.57
C LEU A 210 -0.93 -15.78 21.66
N PHE A 211 -1.99 -14.99 21.43
CA PHE A 211 -2.53 -14.03 22.40
C PHE A 211 -4.07 -13.97 22.30
N GLU A 212 -4.71 -13.47 23.35
CA GLU A 212 -6.16 -13.44 23.54
C GLU A 212 -6.95 -12.95 22.32
N GLY A 213 -6.50 -11.87 21.67
CA GLY A 213 -7.17 -11.30 20.50
C GLY A 213 -7.28 -12.23 19.28
N LYS A 214 -6.66 -13.41 19.30
CA LYS A 214 -6.73 -14.42 18.23
C LYS A 214 -7.76 -15.52 18.43
N GLY A 215 -8.42 -15.58 19.59
CA GLY A 215 -9.49 -16.55 19.86
C GLY A 215 -9.01 -18.00 19.87
N ILE A 216 -7.78 -18.25 20.32
CA ILE A 216 -7.21 -19.61 20.40
C ILE A 216 -7.99 -20.47 21.38
N ASP A 217 -8.52 -19.89 22.46
CA ASP A 217 -9.42 -20.62 23.36
C ASP A 217 -10.63 -21.17 22.62
N LEU A 218 -11.29 -20.31 21.83
CA LEU A 218 -12.46 -20.68 21.04
C LEU A 218 -12.16 -21.81 20.04
N LEU A 219 -10.96 -21.79 19.44
CA LEU A 219 -10.51 -22.86 18.55
C LEU A 219 -10.35 -24.19 19.29
N LEU A 220 -9.74 -24.16 20.47
CA LEU A 220 -9.49 -25.36 21.27
C LEU A 220 -10.81 -25.94 21.80
N ASP A 221 -11.71 -25.08 22.30
CA ASP A 221 -13.07 -25.49 22.70
C ASP A 221 -13.82 -26.15 21.52
N ALA A 222 -13.73 -25.57 20.32
CA ALA A 222 -14.37 -26.12 19.13
C ALA A 222 -13.75 -27.45 18.69
N PHE A 223 -12.41 -27.57 18.77
CA PHE A 223 -11.69 -28.80 18.44
C PHE A 223 -12.05 -29.93 19.40
N GLU A 224 -12.03 -29.69 20.71
CA GLU A 224 -12.41 -30.65 21.74
C GLU A 224 -13.85 -31.16 21.52
N ALA A 225 -14.79 -30.25 21.20
CA ALA A 225 -16.19 -30.61 20.91
C ALA A 225 -16.40 -31.38 19.59
N LEU A 226 -15.41 -31.39 18.69
CA LEU A 226 -15.46 -32.06 17.40
C LEU A 226 -14.65 -33.36 17.36
N TYR A 227 -13.82 -33.60 18.37
CA TYR A 227 -12.75 -34.59 18.30
C TYR A 227 -13.23 -36.06 18.31
N GLU A 228 -14.37 -36.37 18.93
CA GLU A 228 -14.91 -37.74 19.19
C GLU A 228 -14.52 -38.80 18.11
N ASP A 229 -13.41 -39.53 18.36
CA ASP A 229 -12.77 -40.56 17.51
C ASP A 229 -12.69 -40.24 16.00
N SER A 230 -12.56 -38.95 15.67
CA SER A 230 -12.49 -38.44 14.31
C SER A 230 -11.07 -38.50 13.75
N LYS A 231 -10.92 -38.50 12.42
CA LYS A 231 -9.64 -38.29 11.73
C LYS A 231 -9.14 -36.83 11.83
N LEU A 232 -9.70 -36.02 12.73
CA LEU A 232 -9.45 -34.60 12.81
C LEU A 232 -8.13 -34.33 13.53
N PHE A 233 -7.28 -33.52 12.91
CA PHE A 233 -5.98 -33.14 13.45
C PHE A 233 -5.88 -31.62 13.54
N LEU A 234 -5.44 -31.09 14.68
CA LEU A 234 -5.26 -29.66 14.89
C LEU A 234 -3.80 -29.26 14.79
N LEU A 235 -3.45 -28.45 13.79
CA LEU A 235 -2.14 -27.87 13.61
C LEU A 235 -2.16 -26.38 13.99
N ILE A 236 -1.41 -26.00 15.03
CA ILE A 236 -1.26 -24.62 15.46
C ILE A 236 0.19 -24.19 15.21
N ALA A 237 0.39 -23.31 14.24
CA ALA A 237 1.69 -22.73 13.91
C ALA A 237 1.74 -21.26 14.33
N GLY A 238 2.70 -20.86 15.17
CA GLY A 238 2.65 -19.52 15.72
C GLY A 238 3.87 -19.07 16.49
N ALA A 239 3.73 -17.91 17.12
CA ALA A 239 4.76 -17.35 17.98
C ALA A 239 4.12 -16.82 19.27
N VAL A 240 4.84 -17.00 20.37
CA VAL A 240 4.56 -16.34 21.64
C VAL A 240 5.45 -15.10 21.78
N PRO A 241 5.02 -14.08 22.55
CA PRO A 241 5.93 -12.98 22.90
C PRO A 241 7.20 -13.51 23.58
N VAL A 242 8.32 -12.82 23.33
CA VAL A 242 9.62 -13.20 23.89
C VAL A 242 9.56 -13.16 25.42
N GLY A 243 9.96 -14.26 26.06
CA GLY A 243 9.95 -14.39 27.52
C GLY A 243 8.62 -14.84 28.12
N GLU A 244 7.58 -15.04 27.30
CA GLU A 244 6.25 -15.47 27.79
C GLU A 244 5.94 -16.94 27.51
N LEU A 245 6.87 -17.72 26.93
CA LEU A 245 6.60 -19.08 26.47
C LEU A 245 6.01 -20.00 27.57
N GLU A 246 6.64 -20.05 28.73
CA GLU A 246 6.23 -20.93 29.84
C GLU A 246 4.96 -20.42 30.55
N SER A 247 4.79 -19.10 30.60
CA SER A 247 3.64 -18.45 31.24
C SER A 247 2.43 -18.30 30.32
N ASN A 248 2.56 -18.60 29.03
CA ASN A 248 1.49 -18.40 28.06
C ASN A 248 0.40 -19.48 28.25
N PRO A 249 -0.83 -19.10 28.62
CA PRO A 249 -1.88 -20.07 28.94
C PRO A 249 -2.26 -20.94 27.75
N TYR A 250 -2.15 -20.42 26.52
CA TYR A 250 -2.47 -21.18 25.31
C TYR A 250 -1.49 -22.31 25.06
N VAL A 251 -0.20 -22.09 25.32
CA VAL A 251 0.82 -23.13 25.10
C VAL A 251 0.54 -24.36 25.97
N ASN A 252 0.22 -24.15 27.24
CA ASN A 252 -0.10 -25.25 28.15
C ASN A 252 -1.40 -25.95 27.75
N ARG A 253 -2.42 -25.19 27.36
CA ARG A 253 -3.70 -25.75 26.90
C ARG A 253 -3.54 -26.60 25.64
N ILE A 254 -2.74 -26.16 24.68
CA ILE A 254 -2.47 -26.90 23.43
C ILE A 254 -1.67 -28.17 23.72
N LYS A 255 -0.65 -28.10 24.60
CA LYS A 255 0.10 -29.28 25.04
C LYS A 255 -0.81 -30.31 25.70
N ASN A 256 -1.75 -29.86 26.55
CA ASN A 256 -2.73 -30.75 27.16
C ASN A 256 -3.64 -31.39 26.09
N ALA A 257 -4.18 -30.60 25.16
CA ALA A 257 -4.98 -31.14 24.06
C ALA A 257 -4.20 -32.19 23.23
N SER A 258 -2.94 -31.91 22.92
CA SER A 258 -2.04 -32.86 22.25
C SER A 258 -1.84 -34.13 23.06
N PHE A 259 -1.65 -34.04 24.37
CA PHE A 259 -1.49 -35.19 25.25
C PHE A 259 -2.75 -36.07 25.34
N TYR A 260 -3.94 -35.45 25.44
CA TYR A 260 -5.21 -36.19 25.57
C TYR A 260 -5.70 -36.78 24.25
N THR A 261 -5.47 -36.10 23.13
CA THR A 261 -5.98 -36.51 21.82
C THR A 261 -4.95 -37.28 20.99
N GLY A 262 -3.65 -36.97 21.13
CA GLY A 262 -2.63 -37.41 20.16
C GLY A 262 -2.77 -36.77 18.77
N SER A 263 -3.72 -35.85 18.59
CA SER A 263 -4.14 -35.30 17.30
C SER A 263 -4.03 -33.77 17.26
N CYS A 264 -3.07 -33.21 17.99
CA CYS A 264 -2.80 -31.79 18.02
C CYS A 264 -1.29 -31.52 18.02
N LEU A 265 -0.82 -30.64 17.13
CA LEU A 265 0.57 -30.25 16.96
C LEU A 265 0.73 -28.74 17.15
N LEU A 266 1.60 -28.36 18.10
CA LEU A 266 2.03 -26.99 18.30
C LEU A 266 3.41 -26.78 17.71
N VAL A 267 3.52 -25.86 16.75
CA VAL A 267 4.81 -25.41 16.22
C VAL A 267 5.04 -23.94 16.59
N LEU A 268 6.13 -23.67 17.30
CA LEU A 268 6.47 -22.35 17.77
C LEU A 268 7.71 -21.79 17.10
N ASN A 269 7.64 -20.51 16.74
CA ASN A 269 8.76 -19.74 16.19
C ASN A 269 9.38 -20.34 14.93
N ASP A 270 8.60 -21.13 14.18
CA ASP A 270 8.95 -21.44 12.79
C ASP A 270 8.47 -20.32 11.89
N PHE A 271 9.40 -19.83 11.11
CA PHE A 271 9.27 -18.67 10.26
C PHE A 271 8.97 -19.03 8.82
N ASP A 272 9.09 -20.31 8.45
CA ASP A 272 8.66 -20.82 7.16
C ASP A 272 7.30 -21.51 7.29
N THR A 273 6.25 -20.70 7.22
CA THR A 273 4.88 -21.17 7.47
C THR A 273 4.25 -21.92 6.32
N GLU A 274 4.85 -21.87 5.11
CA GLU A 274 4.33 -22.46 3.88
C GLU A 274 3.91 -23.92 4.03
N LYS A 275 4.80 -24.74 4.58
CA LYS A 275 4.57 -26.17 4.77
C LYS A 275 3.34 -26.47 5.63
N TYR A 276 3.01 -25.61 6.59
CA TYR A 276 1.82 -25.80 7.42
C TYR A 276 0.53 -25.55 6.65
N PHE A 277 0.51 -24.55 5.77
CA PHE A 277 -0.62 -24.34 4.87
C PHE A 277 -0.76 -25.50 3.89
N LYS A 278 0.34 -26.01 3.35
CA LYS A 278 0.34 -27.15 2.41
C LYS A 278 -0.11 -28.46 3.07
N ALA A 279 0.21 -28.67 4.34
CA ALA A 279 -0.21 -29.87 5.08
C ALA A 279 -1.70 -29.87 5.46
N ALA A 280 -2.35 -28.70 5.42
CA ALA A 280 -3.68 -28.47 5.97
C ALA A 280 -4.82 -28.71 4.96
N ASP A 281 -6.03 -28.90 5.48
CA ASP A 281 -7.25 -29.01 4.67
C ASP A 281 -8.19 -27.81 4.85
N ILE A 282 -8.31 -27.35 6.10
CA ILE A 282 -9.18 -26.26 6.52
C ILE A 282 -8.36 -25.26 7.34
N PHE A 283 -8.41 -23.99 6.96
CA PHE A 283 -7.85 -22.91 7.76
C PHE A 283 -8.93 -22.33 8.69
N VAL A 284 -8.67 -22.29 9.99
CA VAL A 284 -9.60 -21.76 11.00
C VAL A 284 -9.01 -20.50 11.63
N PHE A 285 -9.74 -19.39 11.57
CA PHE A 285 -9.26 -18.08 12.00
C PHE A 285 -10.25 -17.34 12.91
N PRO A 286 -10.29 -17.70 14.21
CA PRO A 286 -11.29 -17.21 15.16
C PRO A 286 -10.89 -15.91 15.86
N THR A 287 -10.26 -15.00 15.13
CA THR A 287 -9.73 -13.75 15.68
C THR A 287 -10.85 -12.79 16.12
N TYR A 288 -10.60 -11.97 17.14
CA TYR A 288 -11.54 -10.95 17.63
C TYR A 288 -11.28 -9.56 17.04
N SER A 289 -10.07 -9.30 16.56
CA SER A 289 -9.71 -8.01 15.95
C SER A 289 -8.64 -8.21 14.89
N GLU A 290 -8.82 -7.55 13.74
CA GLU A 290 -7.85 -7.57 12.65
C GLU A 290 -7.84 -6.26 11.86
N GLY A 291 -6.76 -6.01 11.13
CA GLY A 291 -6.67 -4.89 10.18
C GLY A 291 -6.75 -5.35 8.73
N CYS A 292 -5.99 -6.39 8.40
CA CYS A 292 -6.03 -7.07 7.11
C CYS A 292 -5.16 -8.33 7.27
N PRO A 293 -5.78 -9.49 7.58
CA PRO A 293 -5.02 -10.68 7.92
C PRO A 293 -4.38 -11.27 6.67
N VAL A 294 -3.06 -11.11 6.53
CA VAL A 294 -2.31 -11.70 5.41
C VAL A 294 -2.40 -13.24 5.47
N VAL A 295 -2.42 -13.83 6.66
CA VAL A 295 -2.59 -15.28 6.86
C VAL A 295 -3.85 -15.85 6.23
N GLN A 296 -4.93 -15.07 6.14
CA GLN A 296 -6.14 -15.46 5.42
C GLN A 296 -5.88 -15.52 3.91
N LEU A 297 -5.13 -14.56 3.37
CA LEU A 297 -4.73 -14.55 1.97
C LEU A 297 -3.80 -15.72 1.65
N GLU A 298 -2.89 -16.07 2.56
CA GLU A 298 -1.98 -17.23 2.44
C GLU A 298 -2.76 -18.55 2.39
N ALA A 299 -3.77 -18.72 3.26
CA ALA A 299 -4.66 -19.88 3.24
C ALA A 299 -5.47 -19.99 1.94
N MET A 300 -6.10 -18.88 1.53
CA MET A 300 -6.87 -18.82 0.29
C MET A 300 -5.99 -19.04 -0.95
N ALA A 301 -4.78 -18.50 -0.96
CA ALA A 301 -3.80 -18.75 -2.01
C ALA A 301 -3.50 -20.25 -2.08
N THR A 302 -3.17 -20.90 -0.97
CA THR A 302 -2.87 -22.34 -0.91
C THR A 302 -4.07 -23.23 -1.30
N GLY A 303 -5.28 -22.67 -1.41
CA GLY A 303 -6.49 -23.41 -1.79
C GLY A 303 -7.17 -24.14 -0.61
N LEU A 304 -6.94 -23.67 0.62
CA LEU A 304 -7.62 -24.18 1.81
C LEU A 304 -9.06 -23.70 1.89
N LEU A 305 -9.93 -24.51 2.52
CA LEU A 305 -11.24 -24.03 2.94
C LEU A 305 -11.04 -23.12 4.16
N CYS A 306 -11.53 -21.88 4.09
CA CYS A 306 -11.39 -20.94 5.19
C CYS A 306 -12.66 -20.88 6.05
N VAL A 307 -12.50 -21.02 7.36
CA VAL A 307 -13.52 -20.75 8.38
C VAL A 307 -13.02 -19.60 9.25
N ALA A 308 -13.66 -18.44 9.23
CA ALA A 308 -13.12 -17.24 9.88
C ALA A 308 -14.19 -16.38 10.55
N SER A 309 -13.80 -15.57 11.54
CA SER A 309 -14.71 -14.64 12.21
C SER A 309 -15.31 -13.61 11.24
N ASP A 310 -16.55 -13.20 11.46
CA ASP A 310 -17.31 -12.24 10.64
C ASP A 310 -16.90 -10.76 10.82
N LEU A 311 -15.60 -10.50 11.01
CA LEU A 311 -15.03 -9.15 11.09
C LEU A 311 -14.97 -8.50 9.72
N THR A 312 -15.21 -7.18 9.64
CA THR A 312 -15.24 -6.43 8.37
C THR A 312 -14.00 -6.69 7.49
N PRO A 313 -12.75 -6.61 7.99
CA PRO A 313 -11.56 -6.89 7.16
C PRO A 313 -11.44 -8.33 6.65
N ILE A 314 -12.18 -9.29 7.23
CA ILE A 314 -12.21 -10.71 6.84
C ILE A 314 -13.32 -10.94 5.81
N LYS A 315 -14.52 -10.39 6.06
CA LYS A 315 -15.70 -10.46 5.17
C LYS A 315 -15.47 -9.84 3.80
N GLU A 316 -14.57 -8.86 3.71
CA GLU A 316 -14.15 -8.27 2.43
C GLU A 316 -13.48 -9.29 1.48
N LYS A 317 -13.02 -10.45 1.98
CA LYS A 317 -12.34 -11.50 1.20
C LYS A 317 -13.10 -12.83 1.16
N ILE A 318 -13.88 -13.16 2.18
CA ILE A 318 -14.70 -14.38 2.20
C ILE A 318 -16.15 -14.03 1.91
N ARG A 319 -16.72 -14.65 0.86
CA ARG A 319 -18.15 -14.68 0.61
C ARG A 319 -18.73 -15.97 1.16
N GLN A 320 -19.71 -15.82 2.04
CA GLN A 320 -20.35 -16.91 2.77
C GLN A 320 -20.83 -18.01 1.81
N GLY A 321 -20.28 -19.22 1.95
CA GLY A 321 -20.69 -20.39 1.16
C GLY A 321 -20.14 -20.42 -0.27
N GLU A 322 -19.43 -19.39 -0.73
CA GLU A 322 -18.84 -19.33 -2.08
C GLU A 322 -17.31 -19.44 -2.07
N THR A 323 -16.63 -18.75 -1.14
CA THR A 323 -15.17 -18.77 -1.03
C THR A 323 -14.69 -19.19 0.37
N GLY A 324 -15.61 -19.51 1.27
CA GLY A 324 -15.35 -19.98 2.62
C GLY A 324 -16.57 -19.79 3.52
N TYR A 325 -16.39 -19.97 4.82
CA TYR A 325 -17.42 -19.81 5.83
C TYR A 325 -17.04 -18.76 6.86
N LEU A 326 -17.98 -17.88 7.16
CA LEU A 326 -17.91 -16.88 8.21
C LEU A 326 -18.76 -17.34 9.39
N PHE A 327 -18.23 -17.18 10.59
CA PHE A 327 -18.96 -17.42 11.84
C PHE A 327 -18.98 -16.15 12.69
N ARG A 328 -19.98 -16.00 13.56
CA ARG A 328 -20.11 -14.85 14.45
C ARG A 328 -18.92 -14.80 15.42
N SER A 329 -18.18 -13.69 15.40
CA SER A 329 -17.00 -13.51 16.25
C SER A 329 -17.32 -13.77 17.74
N GLY A 330 -16.63 -14.76 18.34
CA GLY A 330 -16.83 -15.16 19.74
C GLY A 330 -17.95 -16.16 20.02
N ASP A 331 -18.67 -16.61 19.00
CA ASP A 331 -19.71 -17.65 19.13
C ASP A 331 -19.12 -19.04 18.85
N LEU A 332 -18.96 -19.83 19.91
CA LEU A 332 -18.43 -21.19 19.85
C LEU A 332 -19.32 -22.13 19.02
N ASN A 333 -20.64 -22.02 19.19
CA ASN A 333 -21.58 -22.92 18.53
C ASN A 333 -21.60 -22.66 17.03
N ASP A 334 -21.62 -21.38 16.61
CA ASP A 334 -21.55 -21.04 15.19
C ASP A 334 -20.20 -21.45 14.59
N LEU A 335 -19.08 -21.30 15.32
CA LEU A 335 -17.77 -21.81 14.87
C LEU A 335 -17.82 -23.32 14.61
N ILE A 336 -18.32 -24.12 15.56
CA ILE A 336 -18.47 -25.57 15.41
C ILE A 336 -19.34 -25.91 14.19
N VAL A 337 -20.46 -25.20 14.00
CA VAL A 337 -21.33 -25.38 12.84
C VAL A 337 -20.57 -25.09 11.53
N LYS A 338 -19.80 -23.99 11.46
CA LYS A 338 -19.04 -23.66 10.24
C LYS A 338 -17.90 -24.62 9.97
N ILE A 339 -17.23 -25.13 11.00
CA ILE A 339 -16.23 -26.20 10.83
C ILE A 339 -16.90 -27.46 10.28
N LYS A 340 -18.05 -27.88 10.83
CA LYS A 340 -18.82 -29.02 10.28
C LYS A 340 -19.24 -28.80 8.83
N MET A 341 -19.67 -27.59 8.47
CA MET A 341 -19.99 -27.26 7.08
C MET A 341 -18.76 -27.38 6.16
N ALA A 342 -17.58 -26.92 6.61
CA ALA A 342 -16.33 -27.07 5.88
C ALA A 342 -15.90 -28.54 5.74
N LEU A 343 -16.04 -29.35 6.80
CA LEU A 343 -15.80 -30.80 6.78
C LEU A 343 -16.68 -31.51 5.74
N SER A 344 -17.97 -31.19 5.69
CA SER A 344 -18.89 -31.74 4.69
C SER A 344 -18.60 -31.27 3.25
N ASN A 345 -17.79 -30.23 3.07
CA ASN A 345 -17.45 -29.63 1.78
C ASN A 345 -15.96 -29.74 1.44
N LEU A 346 -15.19 -30.63 2.08
CA LEU A 346 -13.75 -30.79 1.86
C LEU A 346 -13.36 -30.89 0.38
N ASN A 347 -14.16 -31.63 -0.41
CA ASN A 347 -13.93 -31.86 -1.83
C ASN A 347 -14.47 -30.76 -2.77
N ASN A 348 -14.97 -29.63 -2.23
CA ASN A 348 -15.52 -28.54 -3.03
C ASN A 348 -14.40 -27.74 -3.72
N LYS A 349 -13.96 -28.25 -4.88
CA LYS A 349 -12.93 -27.62 -5.71
C LYS A 349 -13.33 -26.24 -6.24
N VAL A 350 -14.63 -26.00 -6.45
CA VAL A 350 -15.13 -24.71 -6.95
C VAL A 350 -14.93 -23.62 -5.90
N MET A 351 -15.28 -23.88 -4.63
CA MET A 351 -15.07 -22.93 -3.54
C MET A 351 -13.60 -22.57 -3.38
N ARG A 352 -12.72 -23.58 -3.34
CA ARG A 352 -11.27 -23.42 -3.18
C ARG A 352 -10.65 -22.64 -4.34
N SER A 353 -10.97 -23.03 -5.58
CA SER A 353 -10.44 -22.35 -6.78
C SER A 353 -10.94 -20.92 -6.93
N THR A 354 -12.20 -20.65 -6.61
CA THR A 354 -12.77 -19.29 -6.62
C THR A 354 -12.05 -18.40 -5.60
N ALA A 355 -11.84 -18.89 -4.37
CA ALA A 355 -11.08 -18.18 -3.34
C ALA A 355 -9.64 -17.86 -3.81
N ARG A 356 -8.93 -18.84 -4.38
CA ARG A 356 -7.56 -18.66 -4.89
C ARG A 356 -7.49 -17.66 -6.03
N LEU A 357 -8.42 -17.73 -7.00
CA LEU A 357 -8.47 -16.83 -8.15
C LEU A 357 -8.61 -15.37 -7.69
N GLU A 358 -9.55 -15.09 -6.80
CA GLU A 358 -9.77 -13.74 -6.29
C GLU A 358 -8.56 -13.16 -5.56
N VAL A 359 -7.88 -14.00 -4.77
CA VAL A 359 -6.67 -13.60 -4.07
C VAL A 359 -5.53 -13.36 -5.04
N SER A 360 -5.38 -14.20 -6.07
CA SER A 360 -4.34 -14.06 -7.09
C SER A 360 -4.52 -12.80 -7.93
N GLU A 361 -5.75 -12.48 -8.32
CA GLU A 361 -6.05 -11.29 -9.13
C GLU A 361 -5.90 -10.00 -8.33
N LYS A 362 -6.33 -9.97 -7.05
CA LYS A 362 -6.38 -8.71 -6.28
C LYS A 362 -5.16 -8.49 -5.38
N TYR A 363 -4.57 -9.57 -4.86
CA TYR A 363 -3.59 -9.51 -3.76
C TYR A 363 -2.23 -10.12 -4.10
N SER A 364 -1.99 -10.60 -5.32
CA SER A 364 -0.64 -11.05 -5.71
C SER A 364 0.39 -9.94 -5.54
N ILE A 365 1.64 -10.34 -5.25
CA ILE A 365 2.78 -9.42 -5.14
C ILE A 365 2.87 -8.51 -6.36
N GLU A 366 2.72 -9.05 -7.55
CA GLU A 366 2.86 -8.35 -8.83
C GLU A 366 1.80 -7.25 -8.96
N ASN A 367 0.53 -7.59 -8.73
CA ASN A 367 -0.58 -6.65 -8.90
C ASN A 367 -0.56 -5.55 -7.84
N VAL A 368 -0.31 -5.90 -6.58
CA VAL A 368 -0.24 -4.91 -5.49
C VAL A 368 1.00 -4.03 -5.63
N THR A 369 2.16 -4.58 -6.00
CA THR A 369 3.38 -3.78 -6.26
C THR A 369 3.17 -2.81 -7.43
N CYS A 370 2.51 -3.25 -8.51
CA CYS A 370 2.16 -2.38 -9.64
C CYS A 370 1.26 -1.23 -9.18
N ARG A 371 0.26 -1.51 -8.33
CA ARG A 371 -0.60 -0.49 -7.73
C ARG A 371 0.19 0.52 -6.89
N TRP A 372 1.12 0.06 -6.06
CA TRP A 372 2.04 0.93 -5.29
C TRP A 372 2.89 1.82 -6.21
N GLU A 373 3.50 1.24 -7.24
CA GLU A 373 4.34 1.95 -8.20
C GLU A 373 3.55 3.04 -8.94
N ASN A 374 2.35 2.71 -9.44
CA ASN A 374 1.48 3.67 -10.13
C ASN A 374 1.05 4.80 -9.19
N GLN A 375 0.54 4.47 -7.99
CA GLN A 375 0.04 5.47 -7.06
C GLN A 375 1.12 6.45 -6.60
N LEU A 376 2.31 5.95 -6.27
CA LEU A 376 3.43 6.79 -5.86
C LEU A 376 4.00 7.60 -7.02
N THR A 377 4.04 7.04 -8.22
CA THR A 377 4.52 7.73 -9.43
C THR A 377 3.56 8.87 -9.81
N GLU A 378 2.26 8.59 -9.92
CA GLU A 378 1.25 9.60 -10.23
C GLU A 378 1.25 10.74 -9.20
N TYR A 379 1.27 10.39 -7.91
CA TYR A 379 1.36 11.37 -6.83
C TYR A 379 2.64 12.20 -6.94
N TRP A 380 3.78 11.55 -7.17
CA TRP A 380 5.06 12.24 -7.31
C TRP A 380 5.03 13.20 -8.49
N LEU A 381 4.53 12.75 -9.64
CA LEU A 381 4.44 13.54 -10.86
C LEU A 381 3.58 14.78 -10.66
N ARG A 382 2.33 14.62 -10.19
CA ARG A 382 1.40 15.76 -10.06
C ARG A 382 1.85 16.81 -9.04
N THR A 383 2.64 16.41 -8.03
CA THR A 383 3.00 17.31 -6.93
C THR A 383 4.40 17.90 -7.01
N THR A 384 5.32 17.27 -7.75
CA THR A 384 6.67 17.81 -7.98
C THR A 384 6.80 18.48 -9.33
N HIS A 385 5.88 18.19 -10.24
CA HIS A 385 5.89 18.75 -11.57
C HIS A 385 4.68 19.60 -11.86
N GLY A 386 4.93 20.71 -12.54
CA GLY A 386 3.88 21.47 -13.21
C GLY A 386 3.85 21.17 -14.71
N VAL A 387 2.71 21.48 -15.32
CA VAL A 387 2.50 21.46 -16.77
C VAL A 387 2.46 22.90 -17.27
N ILE A 388 3.27 23.22 -18.27
CA ILE A 388 3.12 24.49 -19.00
C ILE A 388 2.53 24.21 -20.37
N MET A 389 1.47 24.96 -20.66
CA MET A 389 0.77 24.93 -21.92
C MET A 389 1.02 26.23 -22.67
N LEU A 390 1.53 26.13 -23.88
CA LEU A 390 1.80 27.28 -24.73
C LEU A 390 0.68 27.42 -25.74
N THR A 391 -0.03 28.55 -25.70
CA THR A 391 -1.12 28.83 -26.63
C THR A 391 -0.97 30.25 -27.20
N PRO A 392 -1.17 30.48 -28.52
CA PRO A 392 -1.07 31.83 -29.10
C PRO A 392 -2.09 32.80 -28.51
N TRP A 393 -3.26 32.26 -28.17
CA TRP A 393 -4.36 32.98 -27.54
C TRP A 393 -4.91 32.10 -26.42
N ALA A 394 -5.44 32.73 -25.38
CA ALA A 394 -6.20 32.08 -24.34
C ALA A 394 -7.37 32.98 -23.93
N TYR A 395 -8.14 32.55 -22.94
CA TYR A 395 -9.25 33.30 -22.36
C TYR A 395 -8.92 34.81 -22.19
N PRO A 396 -9.85 35.73 -22.51
CA PRO A 396 -11.25 35.52 -22.91
C PRO A 396 -11.45 35.19 -24.40
N ARG A 397 -10.40 35.12 -25.21
CA ARG A 397 -10.53 34.76 -26.63
C ARG A 397 -10.74 33.25 -26.76
N ILE A 398 -11.94 32.84 -27.14
CA ILE A 398 -12.33 31.43 -27.24
C ILE A 398 -12.55 31.06 -28.72
N GLY A 399 -11.60 30.32 -29.30
CA GLY A 399 -11.75 29.58 -30.56
C GLY A 399 -11.56 28.07 -30.33
N GLY A 400 -11.55 27.27 -31.40
CA GLY A 400 -11.48 25.79 -31.30
C GLY A 400 -10.29 25.27 -30.48
N ILE A 401 -9.07 25.68 -30.86
CA ILE A 401 -7.83 25.27 -30.16
C ILE A 401 -7.80 25.80 -28.73
N GLN A 402 -8.33 27.00 -28.49
CA GLN A 402 -8.39 27.59 -27.15
C GLN A 402 -9.35 26.84 -26.24
N LYS A 403 -10.50 26.37 -26.76
CA LYS A 403 -11.42 25.49 -26.00
C LYS A 403 -10.74 24.19 -25.61
N ILE A 404 -10.06 23.52 -26.55
CA ILE A 404 -9.36 22.26 -26.29
C ILE A 404 -8.24 22.46 -25.26
N SER A 405 -7.46 23.53 -25.40
CA SER A 405 -6.36 23.85 -24.49
C SER A 405 -6.88 24.17 -23.09
N LEU A 406 -7.95 24.96 -23.00
CA LEU A 406 -8.58 25.28 -21.72
C LEU A 406 -9.20 24.04 -21.07
N GLU A 407 -9.92 23.20 -21.82
CA GLU A 407 -10.51 21.97 -21.27
C GLU A 407 -9.44 20.96 -20.84
N THR A 408 -8.35 20.85 -21.60
CA THR A 408 -7.20 20.01 -21.21
C THR A 408 -6.53 20.56 -19.94
N ALA A 409 -6.33 21.88 -19.85
CA ALA A 409 -5.80 22.52 -18.65
C ALA A 409 -6.72 22.28 -17.44
N LYS A 410 -8.05 22.41 -17.61
CA LYS A 410 -9.03 22.14 -16.57
C LYS A 410 -8.95 20.67 -16.12
N ARG A 411 -8.86 19.71 -17.05
CA ARG A 411 -8.70 18.28 -16.72
C ARG A 411 -7.42 18.01 -15.94
N LEU A 412 -6.30 18.59 -16.36
CA LEU A 412 -5.01 18.45 -15.66
C LEU A 412 -5.06 19.08 -14.25
N VAL A 413 -5.69 20.24 -14.09
CA VAL A 413 -5.93 20.85 -12.77
C VAL A 413 -6.82 19.95 -11.90
N ARG A 414 -7.90 19.38 -12.46
CA ARG A 414 -8.76 18.40 -11.75
C ARG A 414 -7.99 17.15 -11.32
N GLN A 415 -6.95 16.76 -12.06
CA GLN A 415 -6.02 15.68 -11.71
C GLN A 415 -4.93 16.10 -10.71
N GLY A 416 -4.93 17.36 -10.24
CA GLY A 416 -4.00 17.86 -9.23
C GLY A 416 -2.69 18.44 -9.78
N PHE A 417 -2.52 18.54 -11.11
CA PHE A 417 -1.34 19.17 -11.68
C PHE A 417 -1.37 20.69 -11.53
N LYS A 418 -0.20 21.28 -11.28
CA LYS A 418 -0.02 22.74 -11.39
C LYS A 418 0.07 23.12 -12.86
N VAL A 419 -0.99 23.68 -13.42
CA VAL A 419 -1.04 24.07 -14.84
C VAL A 419 -0.80 25.56 -14.99
N THR A 420 0.10 25.93 -15.90
CA THR A 420 0.33 27.31 -16.32
C THR A 420 0.12 27.43 -17.83
N ILE A 421 -0.84 28.25 -18.26
CA ILE A 421 -0.99 28.64 -19.66
C ILE A 421 -0.18 29.92 -19.90
N VAL A 422 0.76 29.87 -20.85
CA VAL A 422 1.46 31.06 -21.33
C VAL A 422 0.91 31.45 -22.70
N THR A 423 0.47 32.70 -22.82
CA THR A 423 -0.24 33.22 -24.00
C THR A 423 0.18 34.65 -24.34
N ARG A 424 -0.20 35.15 -25.51
CA ARG A 424 -0.06 36.57 -25.87
C ARG A 424 -1.04 37.46 -25.10
N LYS A 425 -0.54 38.61 -24.63
CA LYS A 425 -1.37 39.74 -24.19
C LYS A 425 -1.87 40.49 -25.43
N HIS A 426 -3.14 40.28 -25.77
CA HIS A 426 -3.74 40.78 -27.01
C HIS A 426 -4.73 41.93 -26.81
N ILE A 427 -5.12 42.16 -25.56
CA ILE A 427 -5.93 43.29 -25.13
C ILE A 427 -5.14 43.96 -24.01
N ASN A 428 -4.88 45.26 -24.11
CA ASN A 428 -4.05 46.00 -23.15
C ASN A 428 -4.63 45.97 -21.73
N ALA A 429 -5.96 45.98 -21.62
CA ALA A 429 -6.69 45.91 -20.34
C ALA A 429 -6.57 44.56 -19.61
N LEU A 430 -6.14 43.48 -20.28
CA LEU A 430 -6.01 42.18 -19.62
C LEU A 430 -4.85 42.17 -18.62
N LYS A 431 -5.06 41.51 -17.48
CA LYS A 431 -4.00 41.29 -16.50
C LYS A 431 -2.87 40.46 -17.13
N THR A 432 -1.63 40.88 -16.89
CA THR A 432 -0.42 40.16 -17.30
C THR A 432 -0.34 38.79 -16.62
N ARG A 433 -0.87 38.66 -15.40
CA ARG A 433 -0.95 37.41 -14.66
C ARG A 433 -2.32 37.31 -14.00
N GLU A 434 -2.94 36.16 -14.11
CA GLU A 434 -4.14 35.84 -13.35
C GLU A 434 -4.31 34.33 -13.18
N THR A 435 -5.24 33.92 -12.33
CA THR A 435 -5.60 32.52 -12.15
C THR A 435 -7.08 32.37 -12.47
N ILE A 436 -7.41 31.46 -13.38
CA ILE A 436 -8.80 31.15 -13.77
C ILE A 436 -9.02 29.68 -13.52
N GLU A 437 -9.98 29.33 -12.65
CA GLU A 437 -10.32 27.94 -12.33
C GLU A 437 -9.09 27.08 -11.97
N GLY A 438 -8.16 27.65 -11.18
CA GLY A 438 -6.92 26.97 -10.78
C GLY A 438 -5.81 26.94 -11.84
N ILE A 439 -6.07 27.43 -13.06
CA ILE A 439 -5.09 27.54 -14.14
C ILE A 439 -4.38 28.88 -14.04
N ARG A 440 -3.06 28.88 -13.89
CA ARG A 440 -2.26 30.10 -13.91
C ARG A 440 -2.09 30.59 -15.35
N LEU A 441 -2.61 31.77 -15.67
CA LEU A 441 -2.41 32.44 -16.95
C LEU A 441 -1.28 33.46 -16.84
N VAL A 442 -0.32 33.38 -17.77
CA VAL A 442 0.76 34.34 -17.94
C VAL A 442 0.68 34.91 -19.35
N ARG A 443 0.46 36.22 -19.46
CA ARG A 443 0.32 36.92 -20.75
C ARG A 443 1.56 37.72 -21.09
N LEU A 444 2.14 37.48 -22.26
CA LEU A 444 3.34 38.16 -22.75
C LEU A 444 2.97 39.27 -23.74
N SER A 445 3.48 40.48 -23.51
CA SER A 445 3.34 41.62 -24.43
C SER A 445 4.32 41.48 -25.58
N CYS A 446 3.94 40.77 -26.64
CA CYS A 446 4.82 40.45 -27.77
C CYS A 446 4.09 40.32 -29.09
N ILE A 447 4.84 40.39 -30.20
CA ILE A 447 4.38 40.09 -31.57
C ILE A 447 4.39 38.56 -31.75
N PRO A 448 3.39 37.94 -32.43
CA PRO A 448 3.15 36.49 -32.40
C PRO A 448 4.37 35.61 -32.73
N TYR A 449 5.22 36.01 -33.67
CA TYR A 449 6.42 35.27 -34.06
C TYR A 449 7.56 35.36 -33.04
N VAL A 450 7.57 36.43 -32.23
CA VAL A 450 8.59 36.69 -31.20
C VAL A 450 8.18 36.07 -29.85
N MET A 451 6.92 35.65 -29.70
CA MET A 451 6.41 35.06 -28.44
C MET A 451 7.23 33.86 -27.98
N TYR A 452 7.63 32.98 -28.89
CA TYR A 452 8.42 31.78 -28.58
C TYR A 452 9.90 32.11 -28.26
N ILE A 453 10.45 33.16 -28.89
CA ILE A 453 11.78 33.69 -28.56
C ILE A 453 11.76 34.34 -27.18
N GLN A 454 10.78 35.21 -26.90
CA GLN A 454 10.58 35.77 -25.56
C GLN A 454 10.20 34.72 -24.51
N LEU A 455 9.64 33.58 -24.92
CA LEU A 455 9.41 32.45 -24.02
C LEU A 455 10.72 31.87 -23.52
N SER A 456 11.75 31.76 -24.37
CA SER A 456 13.09 31.35 -23.95
C SER A 456 13.70 32.36 -22.96
N PHE A 457 13.48 33.66 -23.17
CA PHE A 457 13.87 34.70 -22.20
C PHE A 457 13.05 34.65 -20.90
N LEU A 458 11.74 34.36 -20.96
CA LEU A 458 10.89 34.20 -19.79
C LEU A 458 11.30 32.98 -18.98
N LEU A 459 11.63 31.88 -19.66
CA LEU A 459 12.15 30.66 -19.07
C LEU A 459 13.47 30.88 -18.34
N VAL A 460 14.37 31.67 -18.92
CA VAL A 460 15.63 32.07 -18.28
C VAL A 460 15.36 33.03 -17.11
N LYS A 461 14.53 34.05 -17.31
CA LYS A 461 14.22 35.09 -16.30
C LYS A 461 13.43 34.55 -15.10
N GLU A 462 12.53 33.61 -15.33
CA GLU A 462 11.69 32.95 -14.32
C GLU A 462 12.11 31.49 -14.10
N TRP A 463 13.39 31.18 -14.36
CA TRP A 463 13.91 29.81 -14.24
C TRP A 463 13.60 29.20 -12.86
N ASN A 464 13.68 29.97 -11.78
CA ASN A 464 13.33 29.48 -10.44
C ASN A 464 11.85 29.09 -10.26
N ASN A 465 10.94 29.71 -11.00
CA ASN A 465 9.52 29.35 -10.99
C ASN A 465 9.23 28.16 -11.92
N PHE A 466 9.97 28.03 -13.02
CA PHE A 466 9.71 27.04 -14.07
C PHE A 466 10.60 25.79 -14.03
N ARG A 467 11.70 25.80 -13.25
CA ARG A 467 12.64 24.68 -13.13
C ARG A 467 12.00 23.39 -12.62
N HIS A 468 10.84 23.46 -11.97
CA HIS A 468 10.11 22.31 -11.45
C HIS A 468 9.10 21.73 -12.46
N PHE A 469 8.87 22.37 -13.60
CA PHE A 469 7.94 21.85 -14.62
C PHE A 469 8.65 20.79 -15.48
N SER A 470 8.04 19.61 -15.64
CA SER A 470 8.62 18.49 -16.41
C SER A 470 7.94 18.20 -17.73
N VAL A 471 6.68 18.61 -17.92
CA VAL A 471 5.94 18.36 -19.17
C VAL A 471 5.50 19.69 -19.76
N TRP A 472 5.98 19.95 -20.97
CA TRP A 472 5.66 21.16 -21.73
C TRP A 472 4.80 20.76 -22.92
N GLY A 473 3.55 21.24 -22.94
CA GLY A 473 2.60 21.05 -24.02
C GLY A 473 2.57 22.27 -24.93
N ALA A 474 3.04 22.16 -26.18
CA ALA A 474 2.81 23.18 -27.20
C ALA A 474 1.54 22.83 -28.00
N TYR A 475 0.54 23.71 -28.00
CA TYR A 475 -0.72 23.53 -28.73
C TYR A 475 -0.79 24.57 -29.86
N GLY A 476 -0.65 24.10 -31.10
CA GLY A 476 -0.67 24.94 -32.29
C GLY A 476 -1.39 24.28 -33.45
N SER A 477 -2.00 25.10 -34.32
CA SER A 477 -2.64 24.69 -35.57
C SER A 477 -1.63 24.26 -36.65
N PHE A 478 -0.36 24.63 -36.49
CA PHE A 478 0.71 24.31 -37.44
C PHE A 478 2.04 24.11 -36.69
N ILE A 479 2.88 23.17 -37.14
CA ILE A 479 4.31 23.18 -36.78
C ILE A 479 4.92 24.42 -37.43
N ASN A 480 5.32 25.40 -36.65
CA ASN A 480 6.17 26.48 -37.14
C ASN A 480 7.53 26.43 -36.46
N LEU A 481 8.55 26.93 -37.16
CA LEU A 481 9.95 26.96 -36.71
C LEU A 481 10.13 27.42 -35.24
N PRO A 482 9.37 28.40 -34.73
CA PRO A 482 9.47 28.82 -33.32
C PRO A 482 9.02 27.77 -32.29
N ILE A 483 8.02 26.92 -32.58
CA ILE A 483 7.61 25.81 -31.69
C ILE A 483 8.73 24.76 -31.61
N LEU A 484 9.37 24.45 -32.75
CA LEU A 484 10.49 23.51 -32.82
C LEU A 484 11.72 24.05 -32.07
N ILE A 485 12.05 25.34 -32.23
CA ILE A 485 13.15 25.98 -31.50
C ILE A 485 12.89 25.99 -30.00
N GLY A 486 11.68 26.34 -29.55
CA GLY A 486 11.32 26.32 -28.13
C GLY A 486 11.39 24.91 -27.53
N ALA A 487 10.91 23.90 -28.26
CA ALA A 487 10.99 22.50 -27.86
C ALA A 487 12.45 22.00 -27.79
N LEU A 488 13.30 22.42 -28.73
CA LEU A 488 14.73 22.09 -28.77
C LEU A 488 15.46 22.71 -27.56
N VAL A 489 15.27 24.00 -27.29
CA VAL A 489 15.85 24.70 -26.13
C VAL A 489 15.45 24.00 -24.83
N LEU A 490 14.18 23.64 -24.69
CA LEU A 490 13.69 22.91 -23.52
C LEU A 490 14.29 21.50 -23.39
N ARG A 491 14.46 20.76 -24.51
CA ARG A 491 15.15 19.47 -24.52
C ARG A 491 16.62 19.60 -24.11
N VAL A 492 17.33 20.62 -24.62
CA VAL A 492 18.72 20.91 -24.24
C VAL A 492 18.84 21.22 -22.74
N LEU A 493 17.81 21.85 -22.16
CA LEU A 493 17.71 22.11 -20.72
C LEU A 493 17.21 20.89 -19.90
N GLY A 494 17.15 19.69 -20.51
CA GLY A 494 16.76 18.44 -19.85
C GLY A 494 15.26 18.30 -19.55
N LYS A 495 14.39 19.11 -20.17
CA LYS A 495 12.94 19.06 -19.99
C LYS A 495 12.30 18.08 -20.95
N LYS A 496 11.26 17.35 -20.49
CA LYS A 496 10.41 16.58 -21.40
C LYS A 496 9.41 17.53 -22.05
N VAL A 497 9.34 17.46 -23.37
CA VAL A 497 8.44 18.30 -24.18
C VAL A 497 7.52 17.39 -24.97
N SER A 498 6.22 17.63 -24.89
CA SER A 498 5.20 17.01 -25.74
C SER A 498 4.59 18.10 -26.63
N VAL A 499 4.59 17.88 -27.94
CA VAL A 499 3.98 18.82 -28.90
C VAL A 499 2.71 18.16 -29.40
N ARG A 500 1.55 18.81 -29.20
CA ARG A 500 0.27 18.32 -29.70
C ARG A 500 -0.19 19.18 -30.86
N LEU A 501 -0.29 18.56 -32.03
CA LEU A 501 -0.72 19.22 -33.27
C LEU A 501 -2.22 19.01 -33.45
N SER A 502 -2.94 20.07 -33.80
CA SER A 502 -4.37 19.99 -34.11
C SER A 502 -4.57 19.90 -35.62
N ASN A 503 -4.57 18.70 -36.19
CA ASN A 503 -5.23 18.47 -37.47
C ASN A 503 -6.39 17.48 -37.27
N GLN A 504 -7.47 17.74 -38.00
CA GLN A 504 -8.86 17.32 -37.78
C GLN A 504 -9.11 15.82 -37.56
N LEU A 505 -10.27 15.53 -36.96
CA LEU A 505 -10.97 14.24 -37.01
C LEU A 505 -10.87 13.64 -38.42
N MET A 506 -10.00 12.67 -38.60
CA MET A 506 -10.11 11.66 -39.64
C MET A 506 -9.77 10.32 -39.01
N ASP A 507 -10.62 9.34 -39.27
CA ASP A 507 -10.38 7.94 -38.96
C ASP A 507 -8.98 7.55 -39.45
N ASN A 508 -8.19 7.02 -38.51
CA ASN A 508 -6.93 6.28 -38.63
C ASN A 508 -5.88 6.77 -37.63
N GLU A 509 -5.66 5.89 -36.66
CA GLU A 509 -4.63 5.94 -35.64
C GLU A 509 -3.24 6.23 -36.24
N VAL A 510 -2.68 7.39 -35.91
CA VAL A 510 -1.24 7.60 -35.95
C VAL A 510 -0.79 7.80 -34.51
N TYR A 511 -0.26 6.70 -33.95
CA TYR A 511 0.34 6.64 -32.63
C TYR A 511 1.53 7.60 -32.54
N ALA A 512 1.28 8.82 -32.03
CA ALA A 512 2.27 9.48 -31.20
C ALA A 512 2.12 8.82 -29.83
N GLU A 513 3.06 7.93 -29.52
CA GLU A 513 3.21 7.17 -28.27
C GLU A 513 2.36 7.74 -27.13
N LYS A 514 1.47 6.88 -26.61
CA LYS A 514 0.84 7.03 -25.31
C LYS A 514 1.71 7.91 -24.43
N VAL A 515 1.27 9.15 -24.22
CA VAL A 515 1.58 9.84 -22.97
C VAL A 515 0.77 9.08 -21.93
N THR A 516 1.24 7.88 -21.60
CA THR A 516 1.01 7.26 -20.31
C THR A 516 1.67 8.25 -19.34
N ILE A 517 0.83 9.09 -18.74
CA ILE A 517 1.23 10.00 -17.67
C ILE A 517 1.74 9.16 -16.51
#